data_AF-A0A0C4WS98-F1
#
_entry.id   AF-A0A0C4WS98-F1
#
_cell.length_a   1.000
_cell.length_b   1.000
_cell.length_c   1.000
_cell.angle_alpha   90.00
_cell.angle_beta   90.00
_cell.angle_gamma   90.00
#
_symmetry.space_group_name_H-M   'P 1'
#
loop_
_entity.id
_entity.type
_entity.pdbx_description
1 polymer ?
#
loop_
_entity_poly.entity_id
_entity_poly.type
_entity_poly.pdbx_seq_one_letter_code
_entity_poly.pdbx_strand_id
1 'polypeptide(L)'
;MKLDDMLGMSISDFCRNGFTDSADNHCAHFVCHVLNIDTGYTCQDHKRGKHPGACLRVQELFSVCPEVGFWGNQPQGTCLVFVTDRANVNIDRHVMRNVPKKHVGIFNNGFIYNYSNIKDIVVRQTPSAFLDRFKTAYGGNQMLYFGSLPFSSEVLDIEEGVPVPAQLPQTNQVQAGPAFNLRTVPATASRDDYFITYPGQAEFYLARETTYGGRRGLAQPSNKVYGARYEISDYTDEYGPVAAIMGIIASGESGCYFNRLNSYDRAAFTFGFFQLAAHTPRDNLILLIRQLATEHSRFQELFPELEVKDGKLHKVSGANSISLENEYPRPDKPNELNLRDFMQYLNADQTKVDNAEISAAARLVHLANSDETFNRLQVNVAAHILMRRIRNTYSTWYGLSGVSDLICAAIADIHHQGRGTKQNVKDALAMANTLKGQLDQLCKIGSEKYPERCLALRYALEEAQREGFLGKQVFDRASGLFRPSSGWVA
;
A
#
# COMPACT_ATOMS: atom_id res chain seq x y z
N MET A 1 2.46 21.07 -4.57
CA MET A 1 3.10 22.23 -3.90
C MET A 1 4.58 21.95 -3.90
N LYS A 2 5.41 22.85 -4.46
CA LYS A 2 6.86 22.65 -4.48
C LYS A 2 7.41 22.91 -3.09
N LEU A 3 8.48 22.20 -2.72
CA LEU A 3 9.16 22.42 -1.43
C LEU A 3 9.72 23.84 -1.28
N ASP A 4 10.14 24.45 -2.39
CA ASP A 4 10.62 25.83 -2.42
C ASP A 4 9.49 26.85 -2.18
N ASP A 5 8.26 26.55 -2.61
CA ASP A 5 7.09 27.42 -2.34
C ASP A 5 6.82 27.55 -0.84
N MET A 6 7.28 26.58 -0.04
CA MET A 6 7.05 26.54 1.40
C MET A 6 8.08 27.35 2.19
N LEU A 7 9.18 27.79 1.56
CA LEU A 7 10.24 28.50 2.27
C LEU A 7 9.72 29.80 2.90
N GLY A 8 10.01 29.99 4.19
CA GLY A 8 9.51 31.14 4.94
C GLY A 8 8.07 31.00 5.46
N MET A 9 7.33 29.94 5.10
CA MET A 9 6.03 29.67 5.71
C MET A 9 6.17 29.21 7.16
N SER A 10 5.19 29.58 7.97
CA SER A 10 5.01 29.20 9.37
C SER A 10 4.14 27.95 9.47
N ILE A 11 4.07 27.33 10.65
CA ILE A 11 3.22 26.15 10.83
C ILE A 11 1.72 26.46 10.70
N SER A 12 1.31 27.71 10.95
CA SER A 12 -0.08 28.15 10.78
C SER A 12 -0.55 28.13 9.33
N ASP A 13 0.37 28.19 8.37
CA ASP A 13 0.05 28.06 6.96
C ASP A 13 -0.37 26.62 6.60
N PHE A 14 0.01 25.63 7.42
CA PHE A 14 -0.27 24.21 7.20
C PHE A 14 -1.38 23.66 8.12
N CYS A 15 -1.35 24.01 9.42
CA CYS A 15 -2.18 23.36 10.42
C CYS A 15 -3.54 24.02 10.64
N ARG A 16 -4.58 23.48 10.01
CA ARG A 16 -5.98 23.93 10.22
C ARG A 16 -6.59 23.47 11.55
N ASN A 17 -5.93 22.57 12.27
CA ASN A 17 -6.38 22.10 13.58
C ASN A 17 -5.95 23.02 14.73
N GLY A 18 -5.16 24.08 14.47
CA GLY A 18 -4.79 25.09 15.48
C GLY A 18 -3.65 24.66 16.42
N PHE A 19 -2.83 23.69 16.03
CA PHE A 19 -1.59 23.33 16.72
C PHE A 19 -0.42 24.18 16.19
N THR A 20 -0.41 25.48 16.50
CA THR A 20 0.46 26.47 15.84
C THR A 20 1.23 27.38 16.80
N ASP A 21 1.47 26.93 18.04
CA ASP A 21 2.20 27.73 19.02
C ASP A 21 3.71 27.65 18.75
N SER A 22 4.35 28.78 18.48
CA SER A 22 5.80 28.88 18.23
C SER A 22 6.69 28.29 19.34
N ALA A 23 6.16 28.09 20.56
CA ALA A 23 6.87 27.41 21.65
C ALA A 23 6.91 25.87 21.50
N ASP A 24 6.06 25.30 20.65
CA ASP A 24 6.01 23.86 20.37
C ASP A 24 7.06 23.43 19.32
N ASN A 25 7.43 22.15 19.35
CA ASN A 25 8.32 21.58 18.34
C ASN A 25 7.51 21.18 17.09
N HIS A 26 7.73 21.87 15.98
CA HIS A 26 6.95 21.68 14.75
C HIS A 26 7.69 20.94 13.62
N CYS A 27 8.88 20.41 13.87
CA CYS A 27 9.66 19.70 12.85
C CYS A 27 8.90 18.52 12.20
N ALA A 28 8.42 17.56 12.99
CA ALA A 28 7.58 16.47 12.48
C ALA A 28 6.23 16.99 11.98
N HIS A 29 5.65 17.96 12.67
CA HIS A 29 4.34 18.53 12.32
C HIS A 29 4.31 19.12 10.90
N PHE A 30 5.34 19.89 10.54
CA PHE A 30 5.54 20.42 9.20
C PHE A 30 5.70 19.30 8.17
N VAL A 31 6.67 18.40 8.38
CA VAL A 31 6.95 17.30 7.44
C VAL A 31 5.70 16.48 7.17
N CYS A 32 4.94 16.18 8.22
CA CYS A 32 3.74 15.37 8.14
C CYS A 32 2.55 16.11 7.52
N HIS A 33 2.45 17.43 7.66
CA HIS A 33 1.45 18.20 6.92
C HIS A 33 1.77 18.25 5.43
N VAL A 34 3.03 18.53 5.11
CA VAL A 34 3.51 18.63 3.73
C VAL A 34 3.33 17.31 3.00
N LEU A 35 3.61 16.21 3.68
CA LEU A 35 3.48 14.87 3.12
C LEU A 35 2.11 14.24 3.41
N ASN A 36 1.16 14.87 4.10
CA ASN A 36 -0.10 14.23 4.52
C ASN A 36 0.07 12.91 5.31
N ILE A 37 1.02 12.87 6.24
CA ILE A 37 1.26 11.72 7.13
C ILE A 37 0.48 11.90 8.44
N ASP A 38 -0.55 11.08 8.63
CA ASP A 38 -1.51 11.15 9.74
C ASP A 38 -1.32 10.04 10.79
N THR A 39 -0.12 9.45 10.88
CA THR A 39 0.17 8.34 11.80
C THR A 39 0.52 8.82 13.22
N GLY A 40 0.32 7.95 14.21
CA GLY A 40 0.69 8.24 15.60
C GLY A 40 -0.16 9.34 16.25
N TYR A 41 0.45 10.14 17.13
CA TYR A 41 -0.20 11.25 17.82
C TYR A 41 -0.21 12.50 16.94
N THR A 42 -1.40 12.93 16.53
CA THR A 42 -1.56 14.00 15.54
C THR A 42 -2.00 15.34 16.12
N CYS A 43 -1.88 16.41 15.31
CA CYS A 43 -2.45 17.73 15.64
C CYS A 43 -3.97 17.67 15.82
N GLN A 44 -4.65 16.75 15.11
CA GLN A 44 -6.08 16.52 15.26
C GLN A 44 -6.40 15.93 16.63
N ASP A 45 -5.65 14.92 17.09
CA ASP A 45 -5.83 14.32 18.41
C ASP A 45 -5.55 15.33 19.53
N HIS A 46 -4.48 16.12 19.36
CA HIS A 46 -4.05 17.09 20.36
C HIS A 46 -5.07 18.22 20.57
N LYS A 47 -5.56 18.81 19.47
CA LYS A 47 -6.49 19.95 19.52
C LYS A 47 -7.97 19.52 19.45
N ARG A 48 -8.25 18.22 19.31
CA ARG A 48 -9.59 17.67 19.03
C ARG A 48 -10.20 18.33 17.78
N GLY A 49 -9.36 18.48 16.76
CA GLY A 49 -9.67 19.21 15.54
C GLY A 49 -10.60 18.45 14.58
N LYS A 50 -11.13 19.15 13.58
CA LYS A 50 -12.05 18.61 12.57
C LYS A 50 -11.39 18.41 11.20
N HIS A 51 -10.14 18.84 11.03
CA HIS A 51 -9.39 18.71 9.79
C HIS A 51 -8.43 17.52 9.87
N PRO A 52 -7.95 16.98 8.73
CA PRO A 52 -6.95 15.91 8.72
C PRO A 52 -5.76 16.24 9.63
N GLY A 53 -5.38 15.29 10.48
CA GLY A 53 -4.26 15.41 11.40
C GLY A 53 -2.93 15.14 10.73
N ALA A 54 -1.86 15.75 11.25
CA ALA A 54 -0.48 15.43 10.90
C ALA A 54 0.27 14.96 12.14
N CYS A 55 1.11 13.94 12.00
CA CYS A 55 1.91 13.39 13.10
C CYS A 55 2.78 14.49 13.74
N LEU A 56 2.74 14.59 15.08
CA LEU A 56 3.50 15.59 15.84
C LEU A 56 4.87 15.09 16.31
N ARG A 57 5.19 13.81 16.14
CA ARG A 57 6.29 13.16 16.85
C ARG A 57 7.28 12.49 15.90
N VAL A 58 8.52 12.99 15.93
CA VAL A 58 9.64 12.52 15.08
C VAL A 58 9.86 11.01 15.22
N GLN A 59 9.81 10.47 16.44
CA GLN A 59 10.06 9.04 16.65
C GLN A 59 8.94 8.14 16.13
N GLU A 60 7.71 8.63 16.13
CA GLU A 60 6.56 7.89 15.59
C GLU A 60 6.63 7.91 14.07
N LEU A 61 6.97 9.06 13.48
CA LEU A 61 7.27 9.18 12.06
C LEU A 61 8.42 8.25 11.62
N PHE A 62 9.51 8.19 12.38
CA PHE A 62 10.62 7.27 12.11
C PHE A 62 10.17 5.80 12.09
N SER A 63 9.37 5.39 13.07
CA SER A 63 8.92 4.00 13.20
C SER A 63 7.95 3.53 12.10
N VAL A 64 7.31 4.46 11.39
CA VAL A 64 6.42 4.13 10.26
C VAL A 64 7.09 4.24 8.90
N CYS A 65 8.38 4.63 8.86
CA CYS A 65 9.16 4.60 7.63
C CYS A 65 9.35 3.14 7.21
N PRO A 66 9.08 2.77 5.95
CA PRO A 66 9.20 1.40 5.45
C PRO A 66 10.64 0.87 5.56
N GLU A 67 11.61 1.73 5.32
CA GLU A 67 13.02 1.48 5.50
C GLU A 67 13.63 2.63 6.30
N VAL A 68 14.55 2.32 7.20
CA VAL A 68 15.39 3.29 7.88
C VAL A 68 16.84 2.85 7.85
N GLY A 69 17.76 3.80 7.85
CA GLY A 69 19.18 3.45 7.84
C GLY A 69 20.11 4.62 8.09
N PHE A 70 21.41 4.34 8.05
CA PHE A 70 22.43 5.37 8.16
C PHE A 70 22.45 6.25 6.90
N TRP A 71 22.61 7.55 7.12
CA TRP A 71 22.84 8.48 6.01
C TRP A 71 24.13 8.10 5.26
N GLY A 72 24.04 8.08 3.93
CA GLY A 72 25.03 7.46 3.03
C GLY A 72 24.47 6.23 2.31
N ASN A 73 23.48 5.56 2.90
CA ASN A 73 22.82 4.37 2.34
C ASN A 73 21.35 4.64 1.92
N GLN A 74 20.96 5.91 1.80
CA GLN A 74 19.59 6.29 1.49
C GLN A 74 19.19 5.91 0.04
N PRO A 75 17.90 5.66 -0.22
CA PRO A 75 17.41 5.45 -1.58
C PRO A 75 17.65 6.68 -2.46
N GLN A 76 17.72 6.48 -3.77
CA GLN A 76 17.79 7.59 -4.72
C GLN A 76 16.48 8.39 -4.69
N GLY A 77 16.58 9.72 -4.74
CA GLY A 77 15.43 10.62 -4.74
C GLY A 77 15.02 11.12 -3.35
N THR A 78 13.72 11.40 -3.21
CA THR A 78 13.15 12.04 -2.01
C THR A 78 13.04 11.06 -0.85
N CYS A 79 13.52 11.45 0.33
CA CYS A 79 13.37 10.67 1.56
C CYS A 79 13.27 11.59 2.78
N LEU A 80 12.98 11.01 3.95
CA LEU A 80 13.06 11.73 5.22
C LEU A 80 14.49 11.68 5.76
N VAL A 81 14.94 12.80 6.33
CA VAL A 81 16.20 12.86 7.07
C VAL A 81 15.91 13.10 8.52
N PHE A 82 16.40 12.22 9.36
CA PHE A 82 16.34 12.34 10.81
C PHE A 82 17.73 12.65 11.35
N VAL A 83 17.77 13.38 12.46
CA VAL A 83 19.01 13.69 13.16
C VAL A 83 18.80 13.57 14.66
N THR A 84 19.67 12.79 15.30
CA THR A 84 19.77 12.67 16.75
C THR A 84 21.11 12.00 17.12
N ASP A 85 21.38 11.86 18.41
CA ASP A 85 22.56 11.13 18.90
C ASP A 85 22.46 9.64 18.55
N ARG A 86 23.59 9.02 18.20
CA ARG A 86 23.66 7.59 17.84
C ARG A 86 22.99 6.66 18.85
N ALA A 87 23.10 6.96 20.15
CA ALA A 87 22.51 6.14 21.21
C ALA A 87 20.97 6.15 21.23
N ASN A 88 20.33 7.02 20.43
CA ASN A 88 18.88 7.15 20.36
C ASN A 88 18.24 6.35 19.23
N VAL A 89 19.02 5.72 18.35
CA VAL A 89 18.48 4.99 17.20
C VAL A 89 18.94 3.54 17.23
N ASN A 90 17.98 2.64 17.10
CA ASN A 90 18.20 1.24 16.80
C ASN A 90 17.59 0.97 15.42
N ILE A 91 18.45 0.92 14.39
CA ILE A 91 18.04 0.72 12.99
C ILE A 91 17.41 -0.66 12.83
N ASP A 92 18.05 -1.72 13.35
CA ASP A 92 17.54 -3.10 13.20
C ASP A 92 16.14 -3.30 13.79
N ARG A 93 15.79 -2.51 14.80
CA ARG A 93 14.48 -2.56 15.46
C ARG A 93 13.50 -1.51 14.94
N HIS A 94 13.89 -0.66 13.98
CA HIS A 94 13.10 0.48 13.52
C HIS A 94 12.68 1.43 14.66
N VAL A 95 13.53 1.61 15.68
CA VAL A 95 13.20 2.43 16.86
C VAL A 95 14.09 3.67 16.94
N MET A 96 13.43 4.82 17.11
CA MET A 96 14.05 6.04 17.62
C MET A 96 13.50 6.36 19.02
N ARG A 97 14.37 6.70 19.98
CA ARG A 97 13.95 7.03 21.34
C ARG A 97 13.16 8.34 21.37
N ASN A 98 12.18 8.41 22.27
CA ASN A 98 11.49 9.66 22.54
C ASN A 98 12.34 10.63 23.38
N VAL A 99 13.27 11.35 22.74
CA VAL A 99 14.11 12.39 23.37
C VAL A 99 13.84 13.79 22.80
N PRO A 100 14.10 14.88 23.53
CA PRO A 100 13.95 16.24 22.99
C PRO A 100 14.95 16.58 21.88
N LYS A 101 16.16 16.01 21.93
CA LYS A 101 17.27 16.29 21.00
C LYS A 101 17.15 15.47 19.70
N LYS A 102 16.11 15.71 18.93
CA LYS A 102 15.90 15.09 17.61
C LYS A 102 15.19 16.03 16.66
N HIS A 103 15.41 15.86 15.35
CA HIS A 103 14.76 16.65 14.31
C HIS A 103 14.52 15.80 13.06
N VAL A 104 13.64 16.30 12.19
CA VAL A 104 13.34 15.69 10.89
C VAL A 104 13.18 16.75 9.80
N GLY A 105 13.50 16.37 8.56
CA GLY A 105 13.24 17.15 7.36
C GLY A 105 13.02 16.24 6.15
N ILE A 106 12.66 16.85 5.02
CA ILE A 106 12.45 16.19 3.74
C ILE A 106 13.70 16.45 2.90
N PHE A 107 14.42 15.39 2.52
CA PHE A 107 15.51 15.49 1.54
C PHE A 107 14.95 15.45 0.14
N ASN A 108 15.31 16.44 -0.67
CA ASN A 108 15.02 16.48 -2.09
C ASN A 108 16.13 17.27 -2.81
N ASN A 109 16.60 16.78 -3.96
CA ASN A 109 17.59 17.46 -4.81
C ASN A 109 18.83 18.03 -4.08
N GLY A 110 19.39 17.25 -3.14
CA GLY A 110 20.60 17.67 -2.41
C GLY A 110 20.37 18.60 -1.23
N PHE A 111 19.12 18.98 -0.94
CA PHE A 111 18.74 19.84 0.17
C PHE A 111 17.77 19.16 1.13
N ILE A 112 17.79 19.59 2.39
CA ILE A 112 16.87 19.18 3.46
C ILE A 112 15.97 20.37 3.80
N TYR A 113 14.68 20.20 3.51
CA TYR A 113 13.61 21.12 3.87
C TYR A 113 13.08 20.75 5.26
N ASN A 114 13.14 21.68 6.21
CA ASN A 114 12.74 21.41 7.59
C ASN A 114 12.17 22.66 8.26
N TYR A 115 11.32 22.46 9.26
CA TYR A 115 10.87 23.56 10.11
C TYR A 115 11.95 23.96 11.12
N SER A 116 12.31 25.23 11.18
CA SER A 116 13.23 25.75 12.18
C SER A 116 12.43 26.28 13.37
N ASN A 117 12.39 25.54 14.48
CA ASN A 117 11.67 26.00 15.69
C ASN A 117 12.23 27.33 16.25
N ILE A 118 13.49 27.68 15.96
CA ILE A 118 14.09 28.96 16.40
C ILE A 118 13.62 30.13 15.53
N LYS A 119 13.51 29.91 14.21
CA LYS A 119 13.08 30.95 13.27
C LYS A 119 11.58 30.96 13.02
N ASP A 120 10.88 29.94 13.53
CA ASP A 120 9.45 29.68 13.34
C ASP A 120 9.00 29.65 11.87
N ILE A 121 9.87 29.14 10.99
CA ILE A 121 9.64 29.05 9.55
C ILE A 121 10.28 27.82 8.93
N VAL A 122 9.81 27.43 7.75
CA VAL A 122 10.45 26.44 6.88
C VAL A 122 11.74 27.00 6.29
N VAL A 123 12.81 26.21 6.38
CA VAL A 123 14.13 26.52 5.82
C VAL A 123 14.67 25.33 5.00
N ARG A 124 15.56 25.61 4.05
CA ARG A 124 16.36 24.57 3.36
C ARG A 124 17.84 24.69 3.70
N GLN A 125 18.52 23.55 3.80
CA GLN A 125 19.95 23.46 4.11
C GLN A 125 20.56 22.24 3.41
N THR A 126 21.86 22.21 3.17
CA THR A 126 22.53 20.97 2.74
C THR A 126 22.57 19.95 3.91
N PRO A 127 22.72 18.64 3.64
CA PRO A 127 22.87 17.64 4.70
C PRO A 127 24.01 17.94 5.67
N SER A 128 25.15 18.45 5.18
CA SER A 128 26.27 18.86 6.03
C SER A 128 25.90 20.01 6.96
N ALA A 129 25.35 21.09 6.43
CA ALA A 129 24.93 22.25 7.22
C ALA A 129 23.82 21.90 8.22
N PHE A 130 22.90 21.02 7.85
CA PHE A 130 21.85 20.51 8.73
C PHE A 130 22.47 19.73 9.89
N LEU A 131 23.38 18.79 9.63
CA LEU A 131 24.08 18.02 10.67
C LEU A 131 24.93 18.92 11.59
N ASP A 132 25.71 19.83 11.02
CA ASP A 132 26.62 20.70 11.78
C ASP A 132 25.86 21.63 12.73
N ARG A 133 24.65 22.07 12.35
CA ARG A 133 23.75 22.81 13.24
C ARG A 133 23.43 22.02 14.50
N PHE A 134 23.09 20.74 14.38
CA PHE A 134 22.73 19.89 15.52
C PHE A 134 23.94 19.45 16.35
N LYS A 135 25.09 19.22 15.71
CA LYS A 135 26.36 19.02 16.41
C LYS A 135 26.72 20.23 17.28
N THR A 136 26.58 21.42 16.71
CA THR A 136 26.84 22.69 17.43
C THR A 136 25.84 22.92 18.55
N ALA A 137 24.55 22.67 18.32
CA ALA A 137 23.51 22.94 19.30
C ALA A 137 23.48 21.93 20.47
N TYR A 138 23.77 20.66 20.20
CA TYR A 138 23.51 19.58 21.17
C TYR A 138 24.73 18.76 21.59
N GLY A 139 25.86 18.88 20.89
CA GLY A 139 27.06 18.06 21.10
C GLY A 139 26.79 16.56 20.92
N GLY A 140 27.67 15.71 21.43
CA GLY A 140 27.54 14.26 21.36
C GLY A 140 27.82 13.68 19.97
N ASN A 141 27.40 12.44 19.74
CA ASN A 141 27.64 11.72 18.50
C ASN A 141 26.42 11.86 17.57
N GLN A 142 26.07 13.11 17.23
CA GLN A 142 24.96 13.40 16.32
C GLN A 142 25.25 12.84 14.94
N MET A 143 24.26 12.15 14.37
CA MET A 143 24.36 11.59 13.04
C MET A 143 23.05 11.77 12.28
N LEU A 144 23.14 11.70 10.95
CA LEU A 144 21.98 11.65 10.09
C LEU A 144 21.55 10.19 9.87
N TYR A 145 20.24 10.02 9.77
CA TYR A 145 19.58 8.78 9.40
C TYR A 145 18.61 9.10 8.27
N PHE A 146 18.40 8.16 7.36
CA PHE A 146 17.31 8.26 6.40
C PHE A 146 16.12 7.43 6.88
N GLY A 147 14.93 7.83 6.44
CA GLY A 147 13.77 6.95 6.35
C GLY A 147 13.10 7.12 5.00
N SER A 148 12.70 6.02 4.37
CA SER A 148 11.88 6.10 3.15
C SER A 148 10.51 6.70 3.48
N LEU A 149 9.88 7.32 2.48
CA LEU A 149 8.60 7.99 2.66
C LEU A 149 7.52 6.97 3.08
N PRO A 150 6.77 7.21 4.17
CA PRO A 150 5.65 6.34 4.54
C PRO A 150 4.59 6.29 3.44
N PHE A 151 3.97 5.13 3.22
CA PHE A 151 3.02 4.88 2.12
C PHE A 151 1.80 5.82 2.05
N SER A 152 1.49 6.56 3.12
CA SER A 152 0.44 7.60 3.14
C SER A 152 0.90 8.95 2.59
N SER A 153 2.16 9.11 2.21
CA SER A 153 2.71 10.41 1.87
C SER A 153 2.31 10.93 0.47
N GLU A 154 1.87 12.18 0.34
CA GLU A 154 1.85 12.88 -0.96
C GLU A 154 3.29 13.20 -1.43
N VAL A 155 3.58 12.98 -2.72
CA VAL A 155 4.87 13.34 -3.33
C VAL A 155 4.81 14.81 -3.76
N LEU A 156 5.87 15.56 -3.41
CA LEU A 156 5.99 16.98 -3.70
C LEU A 156 6.56 17.20 -5.10
N ASP A 157 6.13 18.29 -5.75
CA ASP A 157 6.57 18.66 -7.09
C ASP A 157 8.11 18.80 -7.12
N ILE A 158 8.76 18.01 -7.98
CA ILE A 158 10.23 17.95 -8.12
C ILE A 158 10.72 19.22 -8.81
N GLU A 159 11.69 19.92 -8.23
CA GLU A 159 12.36 21.03 -8.91
C GLU A 159 13.34 20.50 -9.96
N GLU A 160 13.13 20.83 -11.24
CA GLU A 160 14.15 20.66 -12.27
C GLU A 160 15.29 21.66 -12.04
N GLY A 161 16.50 21.16 -11.78
CA GLY A 161 17.69 21.97 -11.53
C GLY A 161 18.86 21.66 -12.45
N VAL A 162 19.00 22.47 -13.52
CA VAL A 162 20.21 22.88 -14.28
C VAL A 162 20.91 21.82 -15.17
N PRO A 163 21.27 22.15 -16.44
CA PRO A 163 21.47 21.18 -17.50
C PRO A 163 22.89 20.57 -17.52
N VAL A 164 22.95 19.27 -17.75
CA VAL A 164 24.17 18.58 -18.19
C VAL A 164 24.24 18.71 -19.73
N PRO A 165 25.42 18.96 -20.33
CA PRO A 165 25.51 19.33 -21.74
C PRO A 165 24.97 18.24 -22.65
N ALA A 166 24.21 18.68 -23.65
CA ALA A 166 23.60 17.87 -24.68
C ALA A 166 24.58 16.89 -25.33
N GLN A 167 24.24 15.61 -25.23
CA GLN A 167 24.43 14.68 -26.33
C GLN A 167 23.04 14.19 -26.75
N LEU A 168 22.53 14.74 -27.86
CA LEU A 168 21.57 14.01 -28.69
C LEU A 168 22.34 12.79 -29.26
N PRO A 169 21.76 11.59 -29.37
CA PRO A 169 20.45 11.33 -30.00
C PRO A 169 19.66 10.22 -29.23
N GLN A 170 18.44 9.77 -29.52
CA GLN A 170 17.64 9.59 -30.73
C GLN A 170 16.16 9.71 -30.34
N THR A 171 15.28 9.87 -31.33
CA THR A 171 13.83 9.70 -31.19
C THR A 171 13.50 8.37 -30.49
N ASN A 172 13.14 8.43 -29.20
CA ASN A 172 12.61 7.27 -28.49
C ASN A 172 11.22 6.95 -29.08
N GLN A 173 11.20 5.98 -29.99
CA GLN A 173 9.99 5.19 -30.20
C GLN A 173 9.61 4.57 -28.86
N VAL A 174 8.32 4.63 -28.52
CA VAL A 174 7.76 3.90 -27.38
C VAL A 174 8.14 2.43 -27.54
N GLN A 175 9.04 1.93 -26.70
CA GLN A 175 9.42 0.54 -26.72
C GLN A 175 8.19 -0.25 -26.28
N ALA A 176 7.57 -0.99 -27.20
CA ALA A 176 6.51 -1.91 -26.82
C ALA A 176 7.08 -2.94 -25.83
N GLY A 177 6.31 -3.29 -24.80
CA GLY A 177 6.67 -4.40 -23.90
C GLY A 177 7.00 -5.68 -24.70
N PRO A 178 7.74 -6.64 -24.11
CA PRO A 178 8.32 -7.72 -24.88
C PRO A 178 7.28 -8.53 -25.64
N ALA A 179 7.60 -8.84 -26.90
CA ALA A 179 6.76 -9.69 -27.73
C ALA A 179 6.64 -11.09 -27.12
N PHE A 180 5.44 -11.65 -27.20
CA PHE A 180 5.15 -13.03 -26.80
C PHE A 180 4.36 -13.73 -27.91
N ASN A 181 4.41 -15.06 -27.90
CA ASN A 181 3.55 -15.88 -28.72
C ASN A 181 2.29 -16.24 -27.93
N LEU A 182 1.12 -15.97 -28.51
CA LEU A 182 -0.18 -16.35 -27.98
C LEU A 182 -0.67 -17.61 -28.67
N ARG A 183 -1.01 -18.64 -27.88
CA ARG A 183 -1.71 -19.82 -28.35
C ARG A 183 -3.11 -19.88 -27.75
N THR A 184 -4.11 -19.97 -28.61
CA THR A 184 -5.52 -20.02 -28.24
C THR A 184 -6.05 -21.44 -28.47
N VAL A 185 -6.75 -22.00 -27.47
CA VAL A 185 -7.33 -23.34 -27.53
C VAL A 185 -8.81 -23.29 -27.13
N PRO A 186 -9.73 -23.83 -27.93
CA PRO A 186 -11.13 -23.95 -27.53
C PRO A 186 -11.28 -24.75 -26.23
N ALA A 187 -11.77 -24.10 -25.18
CA ALA A 187 -12.06 -24.74 -23.90
C ALA A 187 -13.49 -25.32 -23.88
N THR A 188 -14.42 -24.59 -24.48
CA THR A 188 -15.78 -25.00 -24.79
C THR A 188 -16.19 -24.41 -26.15
N ALA A 189 -17.42 -24.63 -26.60
CA ALA A 189 -17.93 -24.02 -27.83
C ALA A 189 -18.01 -22.48 -27.80
N SER A 190 -17.87 -21.85 -26.62
CA SER A 190 -18.07 -20.40 -26.44
C SER A 190 -16.96 -19.69 -25.66
N ARG A 191 -15.89 -20.43 -25.31
CA ARG A 191 -14.80 -19.95 -24.47
C ARG A 191 -13.48 -20.55 -24.93
N ASP A 192 -12.46 -19.70 -24.97
CA ASP A 192 -11.09 -20.12 -25.25
C ASP A 192 -10.21 -20.11 -23.99
N ASP A 193 -9.22 -20.99 -23.98
CA ASP A 193 -8.07 -20.99 -23.08
C ASP A 193 -6.87 -20.35 -23.79
N TYR A 194 -6.19 -19.44 -23.10
CA TYR A 194 -5.02 -18.72 -23.64
C TYR A 194 -3.73 -19.19 -22.96
N PHE A 195 -2.68 -19.36 -23.77
CA PHE A 195 -1.34 -19.74 -23.34
C PHE A 195 -0.31 -18.77 -23.92
N ILE A 196 0.72 -18.47 -23.13
CA ILE A 196 1.73 -17.46 -23.45
C ILE A 196 3.11 -18.11 -23.46
N THR A 197 3.91 -17.77 -24.46
CA THR A 197 5.34 -18.12 -24.53
C THR A 197 6.17 -16.85 -24.76
N TYR A 198 7.03 -16.50 -23.81
CA TYR A 198 8.08 -15.49 -24.01
C TYR A 198 9.32 -16.12 -24.65
N PRO A 199 10.14 -15.35 -25.40
CA PRO A 199 11.39 -15.84 -25.97
C PRO A 199 12.29 -16.49 -24.90
N GLY A 200 12.72 -17.72 -25.15
CA GLY A 200 13.60 -18.47 -24.24
C GLY A 200 12.94 -19.01 -22.98
N GLN A 201 11.61 -18.92 -22.84
CA GLN A 201 10.87 -19.41 -21.68
C GLN A 201 9.90 -20.53 -22.06
N ALA A 202 9.54 -21.35 -21.05
CA ALA A 202 8.50 -22.35 -21.20
C ALA A 202 7.12 -21.67 -21.36
N GLU A 203 6.24 -22.31 -22.12
CA GLU A 203 4.85 -21.87 -22.23
C GLU A 203 4.14 -21.99 -20.88
N PHE A 204 3.28 -21.01 -20.57
CA PHE A 204 2.43 -21.06 -19.38
C PHE A 204 0.96 -20.77 -19.72
N TYR A 205 0.06 -21.32 -18.90
CA TYR A 205 -1.37 -21.05 -18.99
C TYR A 205 -1.66 -19.63 -18.48
N LEU A 206 -2.32 -18.80 -19.29
CA LEU A 206 -2.71 -17.46 -18.86
C LEU A 206 -4.03 -17.51 -18.10
N ALA A 207 -5.11 -17.78 -18.82
CA ALA A 207 -6.47 -17.77 -18.31
C ALA A 207 -7.46 -18.33 -19.35
N ARG A 208 -8.72 -18.46 -18.93
CA ARG A 208 -9.88 -18.80 -19.75
C ARG A 208 -10.77 -17.59 -19.96
N GLU A 209 -11.29 -17.45 -21.17
CA GLU A 209 -12.38 -16.54 -21.45
C GLU A 209 -13.63 -16.88 -20.63
N THR A 210 -14.15 -15.90 -19.91
CA THR A 210 -15.26 -16.04 -18.97
C THR A 210 -16.25 -14.90 -19.15
N THR A 211 -17.54 -15.20 -18.99
CA THR A 211 -18.62 -14.22 -19.03
C THR A 211 -19.31 -14.14 -17.67
N TYR A 212 -19.58 -12.93 -17.20
CA TYR A 212 -20.33 -12.66 -15.97
C TYR A 212 -21.24 -11.44 -16.15
N GLY A 213 -22.55 -11.66 -16.02
CA GLY A 213 -23.54 -10.67 -16.44
C GLY A 213 -23.35 -10.33 -17.92
N GLY A 214 -23.30 -9.04 -18.25
CA GLY A 214 -23.03 -8.55 -19.61
C GLY A 214 -21.55 -8.35 -19.96
N ARG A 215 -20.62 -8.83 -19.12
CA ARG A 215 -19.17 -8.64 -19.30
C ARG A 215 -18.47 -9.93 -19.70
N ARG A 216 -17.38 -9.79 -20.46
CA ARG A 216 -16.53 -10.87 -20.95
C ARG A 216 -15.07 -10.47 -20.74
N GLY A 217 -14.26 -11.39 -20.22
CA GLY A 217 -12.86 -11.17 -19.87
C GLY A 217 -12.18 -12.48 -19.46
N LEU A 218 -11.06 -12.41 -18.76
CA LEU A 218 -10.25 -13.56 -18.35
C LEU A 218 -10.54 -14.01 -16.91
N ALA A 219 -10.50 -15.32 -16.67
CA ALA A 219 -10.49 -15.94 -15.34
C ALA A 219 -9.61 -17.19 -15.34
N GLN A 220 -8.98 -17.52 -14.22
CA GLN A 220 -8.31 -18.81 -14.07
C GLN A 220 -9.23 -19.85 -13.41
N PRO A 221 -9.61 -20.95 -14.09
CA PRO A 221 -10.39 -22.02 -13.48
C PRO A 221 -9.62 -22.69 -12.32
N SER A 222 -10.34 -23.13 -11.28
CA SER A 222 -9.72 -23.75 -10.09
C SER A 222 -8.95 -25.04 -10.38
N ASN A 223 -9.22 -25.72 -11.51
CA ASN A 223 -8.47 -26.90 -11.94
C ASN A 223 -7.28 -26.58 -12.86
N LYS A 224 -6.99 -25.29 -13.08
CA LYS A 224 -5.89 -24.81 -13.94
C LYS A 224 -5.01 -23.75 -13.26
N VAL A 225 -5.19 -23.50 -11.97
CA VAL A 225 -4.28 -22.66 -11.18
C VAL A 225 -2.94 -23.37 -10.99
N TYR A 226 -1.88 -22.57 -10.94
CA TYR A 226 -0.49 -23.01 -10.80
C TYR A 226 0.35 -21.83 -10.31
N GLY A 227 1.63 -22.05 -10.04
CA GLY A 227 2.58 -21.00 -9.66
C GLY A 227 2.77 -20.85 -8.15
N ALA A 228 3.53 -19.83 -7.75
CA ALA A 228 3.85 -19.58 -6.35
C ALA A 228 2.60 -19.25 -5.53
N ARG A 229 2.59 -19.72 -4.28
CA ARG A 229 1.51 -19.50 -3.33
C ARG A 229 2.01 -18.69 -2.14
N TYR A 230 1.14 -17.85 -1.60
CA TYR A 230 1.35 -17.19 -0.33
C TYR A 230 1.21 -18.21 0.81
N GLU A 231 2.24 -18.33 1.61
CA GLU A 231 2.26 -19.15 2.82
C GLU A 231 2.40 -18.25 4.05
N ILE A 232 1.56 -18.45 5.07
CA ILE A 232 1.53 -17.56 6.26
C ILE A 232 2.88 -17.53 6.97
N SER A 233 3.56 -18.69 7.06
CA SER A 233 4.86 -18.85 7.72
C SER A 233 5.92 -17.92 7.16
N ASP A 234 5.95 -17.71 5.85
CA ASP A 234 7.02 -17.00 5.15
C ASP A 234 7.03 -15.50 5.47
N TYR A 235 5.92 -14.99 6.00
CA TYR A 235 5.67 -13.58 6.27
C TYR A 235 5.35 -13.29 7.74
N THR A 236 5.32 -14.32 8.59
CA THR A 236 4.93 -14.17 10.01
C THR A 236 5.95 -13.34 10.79
N ASP A 237 7.24 -13.49 10.52
CA ASP A 237 8.29 -12.73 11.22
C ASP A 237 8.22 -11.22 10.91
N GLU A 238 7.84 -10.87 9.68
CA GLU A 238 7.77 -9.49 9.21
C GLU A 238 6.43 -8.81 9.56
N TYR A 239 5.32 -9.53 9.39
CA TYR A 239 3.97 -8.96 9.49
C TYR A 239 3.16 -9.46 10.70
N GLY A 240 3.68 -10.41 11.48
CA GLY A 240 3.00 -10.95 12.65
C GLY A 240 1.59 -11.49 12.32
N PRO A 241 0.56 -11.20 13.14
CA PRO A 241 -0.82 -11.63 12.86
C PRO A 241 -1.38 -11.16 11.52
N VAL A 242 -0.85 -10.07 10.96
CA VAL A 242 -1.29 -9.54 9.67
C VAL A 242 -1.01 -10.54 8.56
N ALA A 243 0.09 -11.30 8.66
CA ALA A 243 0.41 -12.38 7.73
C ALA A 243 -0.72 -13.43 7.68
N ALA A 244 -1.22 -13.81 8.85
CA ALA A 244 -2.29 -14.79 8.96
C ALA A 244 -3.64 -14.25 8.46
N ILE A 245 -3.95 -12.99 8.77
CA ILE A 245 -5.17 -12.33 8.27
C ILE A 245 -5.14 -12.28 6.73
N MET A 246 -3.99 -11.91 6.14
CA MET A 246 -3.83 -11.94 4.68
C MET A 246 -4.00 -13.35 4.11
N GLY A 247 -3.43 -14.36 4.74
CA GLY A 247 -3.56 -15.76 4.32
C GLY A 247 -5.02 -16.25 4.34
N ILE A 248 -5.78 -15.90 5.38
CA ILE A 248 -7.21 -16.24 5.48
C ILE A 248 -7.98 -15.61 4.31
N ILE A 249 -7.77 -14.32 4.04
CA ILE A 249 -8.44 -13.61 2.93
C ILE A 249 -8.04 -14.22 1.59
N ALA A 250 -6.73 -14.42 1.38
CA ALA A 250 -6.18 -14.97 0.14
C ALA A 250 -6.66 -16.40 -0.14
N SER A 251 -6.90 -17.21 0.90
CA SER A 251 -7.43 -18.55 0.74
C SER A 251 -8.79 -18.57 0.01
N GLY A 252 -9.67 -17.62 0.32
CA GLY A 252 -10.99 -17.48 -0.31
C GLY A 252 -10.97 -16.74 -1.65
N GLU A 253 -10.07 -15.77 -1.82
CA GLU A 253 -10.01 -14.90 -3.01
C GLU A 253 -9.24 -15.54 -4.17
N SER A 254 -8.14 -16.22 -3.88
CA SER A 254 -7.19 -16.68 -4.90
C SER A 254 -6.72 -18.12 -4.74
N GLY A 255 -7.07 -18.80 -3.64
CA GLY A 255 -6.40 -20.03 -3.24
C GLY A 255 -4.93 -19.81 -2.87
N CYS A 256 -4.58 -18.57 -2.50
CA CYS A 256 -3.24 -18.06 -2.20
C CYS A 256 -2.29 -17.88 -3.41
N TYR A 257 -2.74 -18.06 -4.66
CA TYR A 257 -1.83 -17.95 -5.82
C TYR A 257 -1.46 -16.50 -6.15
N PHE A 258 -0.16 -16.21 -6.27
CA PHE A 258 0.35 -14.87 -6.61
C PHE A 258 0.05 -14.41 -8.04
N ASN A 259 -0.25 -15.33 -8.94
CA ASN A 259 -0.56 -15.04 -10.34
C ASN A 259 -2.07 -15.04 -10.62
N ARG A 260 -2.91 -15.02 -9.57
CA ARG A 260 -4.36 -15.11 -9.72
C ARG A 260 -4.92 -13.89 -10.44
N LEU A 261 -5.66 -14.12 -11.51
CA LEU A 261 -6.22 -13.08 -12.37
C LEU A 261 -7.73 -13.25 -12.60
N ASN A 262 -8.48 -12.15 -12.51
CA ASN A 262 -9.81 -12.03 -13.09
C ASN A 262 -10.00 -10.66 -13.77
N SER A 263 -10.76 -10.59 -14.85
CA SER A 263 -11.06 -9.33 -15.56
C SER A 263 -12.47 -9.29 -16.16
N TYR A 264 -13.26 -10.34 -15.93
CA TYR A 264 -14.60 -10.51 -16.48
C TYR A 264 -15.71 -9.74 -15.73
N ASP A 265 -15.40 -9.03 -14.65
CA ASP A 265 -16.39 -8.40 -13.78
C ASP A 265 -16.28 -6.86 -13.77
N ARG A 266 -17.03 -6.21 -12.88
CA ARG A 266 -17.06 -4.74 -12.81
C ARG A 266 -15.74 -4.09 -12.41
N ALA A 267 -14.81 -4.83 -11.81
CA ALA A 267 -13.50 -4.31 -11.49
C ALA A 267 -12.65 -4.13 -12.74
N ALA A 268 -13.05 -4.73 -13.87
CA ALA A 268 -12.33 -4.84 -15.14
C ALA A 268 -11.01 -5.61 -15.06
N PHE A 269 -10.35 -5.60 -13.89
CA PHE A 269 -9.15 -6.36 -13.60
C PHE A 269 -8.97 -6.48 -12.08
N THR A 270 -8.69 -7.69 -11.61
CA THR A 270 -8.23 -8.01 -10.26
C THR A 270 -7.03 -8.95 -10.37
N PHE A 271 -5.99 -8.68 -9.59
CA PHE A 271 -4.73 -9.42 -9.70
C PHE A 271 -4.12 -9.76 -8.35
N GLY A 272 -3.39 -10.87 -8.32
CA GLY A 272 -2.55 -11.27 -7.19
C GLY A 272 -3.25 -12.11 -6.14
N PHE A 273 -2.46 -12.61 -5.18
CA PHE A 273 -2.96 -13.49 -4.12
C PHE A 273 -4.05 -12.80 -3.26
N PHE A 274 -4.00 -11.47 -3.14
CA PHE A 274 -4.96 -10.68 -2.37
C PHE A 274 -6.13 -10.13 -3.22
N GLN A 275 -6.15 -10.44 -4.53
CA GLN A 275 -7.13 -9.96 -5.51
C GLN A 275 -7.33 -8.43 -5.49
N LEU A 276 -6.22 -7.71 -5.65
CA LEU A 276 -6.22 -6.26 -5.71
C LEU A 276 -6.99 -5.80 -6.97
N ALA A 277 -8.04 -5.01 -6.80
CA ALA A 277 -8.91 -4.55 -7.88
C ALA A 277 -8.43 -3.23 -8.53
N ALA A 278 -8.59 -3.11 -9.85
CA ALA A 278 -8.21 -1.91 -10.61
C ALA A 278 -9.14 -0.72 -10.38
N HIS A 279 -10.42 -0.97 -10.15
CA HIS A 279 -11.44 0.08 -10.15
C HIS A 279 -11.44 1.00 -8.93
N THR A 280 -10.67 0.73 -7.87
CA THR A 280 -10.73 1.50 -6.61
C THR A 280 -9.64 2.56 -6.54
N PRO A 281 -9.98 3.86 -6.52
CA PRO A 281 -9.00 4.91 -6.34
C PRO A 281 -8.30 4.83 -4.99
N ARG A 282 -7.00 5.18 -4.96
CA ARG A 282 -6.19 5.29 -3.72
C ARG A 282 -6.15 3.99 -2.89
N ASP A 283 -6.46 2.86 -3.52
CA ASP A 283 -6.54 1.56 -2.89
C ASP A 283 -6.31 0.42 -3.90
N ASN A 284 -5.97 -0.75 -3.41
CA ASN A 284 -5.79 -1.96 -4.21
C ASN A 284 -4.76 -1.83 -5.35
N LEU A 285 -5.13 -2.23 -6.58
CA LEU A 285 -4.15 -2.56 -7.64
C LEU A 285 -3.35 -1.35 -8.10
N ILE A 286 -3.94 -0.16 -8.05
CA ILE A 286 -3.24 1.05 -8.44
C ILE A 286 -2.04 1.32 -7.52
N LEU A 287 -2.13 0.99 -6.22
CA LEU A 287 -1.03 1.15 -5.29
C LEU A 287 0.12 0.20 -5.62
N LEU A 288 -0.20 -1.05 -5.97
CA LEU A 288 0.79 -2.03 -6.38
C LEU A 288 1.49 -1.60 -7.67
N ILE A 289 0.74 -1.23 -8.71
CA ILE A 289 1.34 -0.83 -9.99
C ILE A 289 2.18 0.44 -9.84
N ARG A 290 1.76 1.41 -9.02
CA ARG A 290 2.55 2.62 -8.74
C ARG A 290 3.89 2.29 -8.07
N GLN A 291 3.88 1.40 -7.07
CA GLN A 291 5.10 0.99 -6.38
C GLN A 291 6.03 0.23 -7.33
N LEU A 292 5.48 -0.70 -8.11
CA LEU A 292 6.24 -1.45 -9.11
C LEU A 292 6.87 -0.57 -10.20
N ALA A 293 6.12 0.42 -10.71
CA ALA A 293 6.61 1.36 -11.70
C ALA A 293 7.76 2.25 -11.16
N THR A 294 7.88 2.38 -9.83
CA THR A 294 8.93 3.18 -9.19
C THR A 294 10.15 2.34 -8.81
N GLU A 295 9.92 1.16 -8.25
CA GLU A 295 10.94 0.43 -7.47
C GLU A 295 11.36 -0.91 -8.10
N HIS A 296 10.63 -1.41 -9.10
CA HIS A 296 10.82 -2.78 -9.58
C HIS A 296 11.30 -2.82 -11.04
N SER A 297 12.62 -2.99 -11.22
CA SER A 297 13.28 -2.94 -12.54
C SER A 297 12.69 -3.89 -13.58
N ARG A 298 12.44 -5.15 -13.21
CA ARG A 298 11.81 -6.15 -14.09
C ARG A 298 10.39 -5.76 -14.50
N PHE A 299 9.67 -5.03 -13.65
CA PHE A 299 8.35 -4.52 -14.00
C PHE A 299 8.49 -3.37 -14.99
N GLN A 300 9.41 -2.43 -14.75
CA GLN A 300 9.71 -1.32 -15.65
C GLN A 300 10.14 -1.81 -17.05
N GLU A 301 10.88 -2.92 -17.13
CA GLU A 301 11.24 -3.58 -18.40
C GLU A 301 10.01 -4.13 -19.16
N LEU A 302 9.04 -4.70 -18.44
CA LEU A 302 7.83 -5.25 -19.04
C LEU A 302 6.77 -4.19 -19.33
N PHE A 303 6.76 -3.10 -18.57
CA PHE A 303 5.81 -1.98 -18.65
C PHE A 303 6.54 -0.65 -18.86
N PRO A 304 7.36 -0.52 -19.92
CA PRO A 304 8.15 0.68 -20.16
C PRO A 304 7.30 1.92 -20.44
N GLU A 305 6.02 1.73 -20.78
CA GLU A 305 5.07 2.82 -20.97
C GLU A 305 4.49 3.38 -19.67
N LEU A 306 4.77 2.78 -18.50
CA LEU A 306 4.22 3.21 -17.22
C LEU A 306 5.27 3.96 -16.41
N GLU A 307 4.94 5.19 -16.03
CA GLU A 307 5.79 6.04 -15.18
C GLU A 307 4.95 6.67 -14.07
N VAL A 308 5.58 6.94 -12.94
CA VAL A 308 4.98 7.76 -11.89
C VAL A 308 5.38 9.22 -12.10
N LYS A 309 4.40 10.08 -12.30
CA LYS A 309 4.57 11.54 -12.40
C LYS A 309 3.64 12.20 -11.40
N ASP A 310 4.15 13.14 -10.63
CA ASP A 310 3.40 13.88 -9.60
C ASP A 310 2.63 12.95 -8.64
N GLY A 311 3.29 11.86 -8.22
CA GLY A 311 2.72 10.85 -7.32
C GLY A 311 1.60 9.98 -7.92
N LYS A 312 1.32 10.10 -9.23
CA LYS A 312 0.29 9.33 -9.93
C LYS A 312 0.89 8.49 -11.06
N LEU A 313 0.31 7.32 -11.26
CA LEU A 313 0.61 6.48 -12.41
C LEU A 313 0.12 7.14 -13.69
N HIS A 314 1.03 7.21 -14.66
CA HIS A 314 0.79 7.71 -15.99
C HIS A 314 1.16 6.66 -17.03
N LYS A 315 0.45 6.69 -18.15
CA LYS A 315 0.89 6.04 -19.39
C LYS A 315 1.59 7.08 -20.25
N VAL A 316 2.81 6.79 -20.66
CA VAL A 316 3.67 7.67 -21.46
C VAL A 316 3.73 7.17 -22.90
N SER A 317 3.64 8.10 -23.83
CA SER A 317 3.76 7.85 -25.27
C SER A 317 4.50 9.00 -25.94
N GLY A 318 5.82 8.82 -26.13
CA GLY A 318 6.71 9.88 -26.59
C GLY A 318 6.69 11.07 -25.61
N ALA A 319 6.39 12.27 -26.11
CA ALA A 319 6.26 13.47 -25.29
C ALA A 319 4.93 13.59 -24.53
N ASN A 320 3.95 12.72 -24.83
CA ASN A 320 2.63 12.77 -24.22
C ASN A 320 2.55 11.87 -22.99
N SER A 321 1.85 12.31 -21.96
CA SER A 321 1.59 11.56 -20.74
C SER A 321 0.13 11.67 -20.35
N ILE A 322 -0.51 10.57 -19.99
CA ILE A 322 -1.91 10.53 -19.55
C ILE A 322 -1.97 9.89 -18.17
N SER A 323 -2.57 10.59 -17.20
CA SER A 323 -2.78 10.01 -15.88
C SER A 323 -3.80 8.88 -15.97
N LEU A 324 -3.45 7.72 -15.41
CA LEU A 324 -4.36 6.58 -15.27
C LEU A 324 -5.22 6.69 -14.00
N GLU A 325 -4.91 7.67 -13.14
CA GLU A 325 -5.49 7.80 -11.81
C GLU A 325 -6.60 8.86 -11.71
N ASN A 326 -7.15 9.28 -12.84
CA ASN A 326 -8.31 10.18 -12.82
C ASN A 326 -9.50 9.47 -12.17
N GLU A 327 -10.11 10.13 -11.18
CA GLU A 327 -11.25 9.60 -10.44
C GLU A 327 -12.56 10.05 -11.10
N TYR A 328 -13.39 9.08 -11.48
CA TYR A 328 -14.68 9.33 -12.11
C TYR A 328 -15.82 8.79 -11.25
N PRO A 329 -16.95 9.52 -11.12
CA PRO A 329 -18.18 8.95 -10.57
C PRO A 329 -18.62 7.73 -11.38
N ARG A 330 -19.02 6.67 -10.68
CA ARG A 330 -19.63 5.52 -11.37
C ARG A 330 -21.01 5.91 -11.92
N PRO A 331 -21.35 5.52 -13.18
CA PRO A 331 -22.63 5.86 -13.79
C PRO A 331 -23.85 5.47 -12.93
N ASP A 332 -23.84 4.25 -12.39
CA ASP A 332 -24.96 3.72 -11.60
C ASP A 332 -24.90 4.09 -10.11
N LYS A 333 -23.78 4.67 -9.67
CA LYS A 333 -23.49 4.97 -8.26
C LYS A 333 -22.56 6.18 -8.16
N PRO A 334 -23.05 7.41 -8.38
CA PRO A 334 -22.20 8.60 -8.50
C PRO A 334 -21.39 8.93 -7.24
N ASN A 335 -21.77 8.40 -6.07
CA ASN A 335 -21.02 8.55 -4.81
C ASN A 335 -19.85 7.56 -4.68
N GLU A 336 -19.75 6.57 -5.57
CA GLU A 336 -18.59 5.68 -5.67
C GLU A 336 -17.72 6.15 -6.83
N LEU A 337 -16.45 6.45 -6.55
CA LEU A 337 -15.47 6.84 -7.57
C LEU A 337 -14.75 5.60 -8.12
N ASN A 338 -14.31 5.66 -9.38
CA ASN A 338 -13.48 4.64 -10.00
C ASN A 338 -12.33 5.21 -10.83
N LEU A 339 -11.38 4.34 -11.20
CA LEU A 339 -10.24 4.65 -12.05
C LEU A 339 -10.48 4.16 -13.48
N ARG A 340 -11.43 4.77 -14.20
CA ARG A 340 -11.83 4.33 -15.54
C ARG A 340 -10.64 4.24 -16.51
N ASP A 341 -9.71 5.20 -16.45
CA ASP A 341 -8.58 5.25 -17.38
C ASP A 341 -7.58 4.11 -17.10
N PHE A 342 -7.31 3.80 -15.83
CA PHE A 342 -6.51 2.63 -15.44
C PHE A 342 -7.20 1.30 -15.79
N MET A 343 -8.51 1.21 -15.58
CA MET A 343 -9.29 0.03 -15.98
C MET A 343 -9.20 -0.20 -17.49
N GLN A 344 -9.34 0.85 -18.32
CA GLN A 344 -9.24 0.76 -19.77
C GLN A 344 -7.82 0.44 -20.26
N TYR A 345 -6.78 0.86 -19.53
CA TYR A 345 -5.42 0.45 -19.83
C TYR A 345 -5.23 -1.07 -19.68
N LEU A 346 -5.82 -1.67 -18.63
CA LEU A 346 -5.71 -3.10 -18.35
C LEU A 346 -6.71 -3.96 -19.13
N ASN A 347 -7.90 -3.44 -19.42
CA ASN A 347 -8.99 -4.13 -20.09
C ASN A 347 -9.83 -3.09 -20.86
N ALA A 348 -9.49 -2.89 -22.13
CA ALA A 348 -10.03 -1.79 -22.93
C ALA A 348 -11.50 -2.00 -23.32
N ASP A 349 -11.92 -3.24 -23.53
CA ASP A 349 -13.28 -3.61 -23.92
C ASP A 349 -13.84 -4.75 -23.07
N GLN A 350 -14.65 -4.43 -22.05
CA GLN A 350 -15.27 -5.43 -21.17
C GLN A 350 -16.33 -6.32 -21.86
N THR A 351 -16.53 -6.21 -23.18
CA THR A 351 -17.46 -7.06 -23.95
C THR A 351 -16.77 -8.20 -24.69
N LYS A 352 -15.43 -8.22 -24.76
CA LYS A 352 -14.64 -9.25 -25.42
C LYS A 352 -13.24 -9.35 -24.82
N VAL A 353 -12.59 -10.49 -24.97
CA VAL A 353 -11.15 -10.58 -24.66
C VAL A 353 -10.35 -9.93 -25.79
N ASP A 354 -9.53 -8.94 -25.46
CA ASP A 354 -8.69 -8.22 -26.43
C ASP A 354 -7.18 -8.36 -26.18
N ASN A 355 -6.38 -7.92 -27.14
CA ASN A 355 -4.92 -8.04 -27.06
C ASN A 355 -4.30 -7.19 -25.94
N ALA A 356 -4.93 -6.08 -25.55
CA ALA A 356 -4.43 -5.23 -24.46
C ALA A 356 -4.60 -5.95 -23.12
N GLU A 357 -5.78 -6.54 -22.90
CA GLU A 357 -6.08 -7.38 -21.74
C GLU A 357 -5.12 -8.57 -21.65
N ILE A 358 -4.95 -9.32 -22.74
CA ILE A 358 -4.01 -10.45 -22.80
C ILE A 358 -2.57 -9.99 -22.51
N SER A 359 -2.14 -8.86 -23.08
CA SER A 359 -0.77 -8.35 -22.90
C SER A 359 -0.51 -7.95 -21.45
N ALA A 360 -1.41 -7.19 -20.82
CA ALA A 360 -1.28 -6.78 -19.43
C ALA A 360 -1.29 -8.00 -18.49
N ALA A 361 -2.23 -8.92 -18.70
CA ALA A 361 -2.34 -10.17 -17.97
C ALA A 361 -1.07 -11.03 -18.09
N ALA A 362 -0.56 -11.22 -19.31
CA ALA A 362 0.62 -12.04 -19.59
C ALA A 362 1.85 -11.53 -18.85
N ARG A 363 2.10 -10.22 -18.86
CA ARG A 363 3.24 -9.60 -18.20
C ARG A 363 3.16 -9.73 -16.67
N LEU A 364 1.99 -9.49 -16.08
CA LEU A 364 1.81 -9.62 -14.63
C LEU A 364 1.92 -11.08 -14.16
N VAL A 365 1.27 -12.02 -14.87
CA VAL A 365 1.37 -13.45 -14.58
C VAL A 365 2.81 -13.95 -14.74
N HIS A 366 3.53 -13.45 -15.75
CA HIS A 366 4.94 -13.77 -15.95
C HIS A 366 5.80 -13.32 -14.76
N LEU A 367 5.65 -12.09 -14.29
CA LEU A 367 6.36 -11.60 -13.10
C LEU A 367 6.04 -12.45 -11.87
N ALA A 368 4.76 -12.70 -11.61
CA ALA A 368 4.35 -13.51 -10.46
C ALA A 368 4.92 -14.94 -10.47
N ASN A 369 5.14 -15.49 -11.67
CA ASN A 369 5.71 -16.83 -11.84
C ASN A 369 7.24 -16.87 -11.78
N SER A 370 7.93 -15.75 -12.00
CA SER A 370 9.38 -15.74 -12.25
C SER A 370 10.19 -14.81 -11.35
N ASP A 371 9.54 -13.95 -10.57
CA ASP A 371 10.18 -12.93 -9.75
C ASP A 371 9.61 -12.94 -8.32
N GLU A 372 10.42 -13.40 -7.37
CA GLU A 372 10.03 -13.42 -5.95
C GLU A 372 9.93 -12.00 -5.38
N THR A 373 10.74 -11.05 -5.86
CA THR A 373 10.70 -9.66 -5.36
C THR A 373 9.41 -8.96 -5.78
N PHE A 374 8.87 -9.29 -6.96
CA PHE A 374 7.52 -8.90 -7.37
C PHE A 374 6.45 -9.44 -6.40
N ASN A 375 6.53 -10.72 -6.04
CA ASN A 375 5.60 -11.34 -5.11
C ASN A 375 5.70 -10.71 -3.70
N ARG A 376 6.91 -10.40 -3.23
CA ARG A 376 7.10 -9.67 -1.95
C ARG A 376 6.46 -8.29 -1.97
N LEU A 377 6.57 -7.54 -3.08
CA LEU A 377 5.87 -6.25 -3.22
C LEU A 377 4.35 -6.41 -3.19
N GLN A 378 3.79 -7.47 -3.79
CA GLN A 378 2.36 -7.77 -3.65
C GLN A 378 1.96 -7.93 -2.17
N VAL A 379 2.75 -8.67 -1.39
CA VAL A 379 2.49 -8.88 0.05
C VAL A 379 2.60 -7.58 0.83
N ASN A 380 3.65 -6.80 0.58
CA ASN A 380 3.87 -5.52 1.25
C ASN A 380 2.68 -4.57 1.05
N VAL A 381 2.23 -4.40 -0.20
CA VAL A 381 1.08 -3.55 -0.52
C VAL A 381 -0.21 -4.08 0.13
N ALA A 382 -0.46 -5.38 0.07
CA ALA A 382 -1.62 -6.00 0.71
C ALA A 382 -1.63 -5.77 2.23
N ALA A 383 -0.47 -5.93 2.89
CA ALA A 383 -0.31 -5.70 4.32
C ALA A 383 -0.62 -4.24 4.69
N HIS A 384 -0.14 -3.28 3.91
CA HIS A 384 -0.43 -1.86 4.13
C HIS A 384 -1.90 -1.52 3.97
N ILE A 385 -2.54 -2.02 2.91
CA ILE A 385 -3.98 -1.83 2.68
C ILE A 385 -4.77 -2.37 3.86
N LEU A 386 -4.48 -3.61 4.25
CA LEU A 386 -5.15 -4.30 5.34
C LEU A 386 -4.97 -3.56 6.68
N MET A 387 -3.73 -3.20 7.03
CA MET A 387 -3.45 -2.52 8.29
C MET A 387 -4.04 -1.13 8.34
N ARG A 388 -3.99 -0.36 7.24
CA ARG A 388 -4.69 0.93 7.14
C ARG A 388 -6.19 0.76 7.39
N ARG A 389 -6.82 -0.26 6.81
CA ARG A 389 -8.26 -0.53 6.99
C ARG A 389 -8.58 -0.96 8.43
N ILE A 390 -7.78 -1.82 9.05
CA ILE A 390 -7.96 -2.21 10.45
C ILE A 390 -7.83 -0.99 11.36
N ARG A 391 -6.76 -0.19 11.22
CA ARG A 391 -6.46 0.98 12.06
C ARG A 391 -7.49 2.09 11.94
N ASN A 392 -7.83 2.48 10.71
CA ASN A 392 -8.55 3.73 10.48
C ASN A 392 -10.06 3.49 10.33
N THR A 393 -10.44 2.34 9.77
CA THR A 393 -11.83 2.03 9.44
C THR A 393 -12.44 1.07 10.46
N TYR A 394 -11.92 -0.14 10.59
CA TYR A 394 -12.56 -1.20 11.37
C TYR A 394 -12.46 -0.93 12.88
N SER A 395 -11.31 -0.45 13.36
CA SER A 395 -11.13 0.00 14.75
C SER A 395 -12.15 1.06 15.15
N THR A 396 -12.36 2.06 14.29
CA THR A 396 -13.38 3.11 14.49
C THR A 396 -14.81 2.57 14.45
N TRP A 397 -15.10 1.61 13.56
CA TRP A 397 -16.45 1.08 13.40
C TRP A 397 -16.88 0.12 14.50
N TYR A 398 -15.94 -0.64 15.06
CA TYR A 398 -16.20 -1.79 15.93
C TYR A 398 -15.55 -1.70 17.31
N GLY A 399 -14.72 -0.70 17.57
CA GLY A 399 -14.03 -0.56 18.85
C GLY A 399 -13.03 -1.68 19.10
N LEU A 400 -12.09 -1.89 18.16
CA LEU A 400 -11.22 -3.07 18.16
C LEU A 400 -10.14 -3.09 19.25
N SER A 401 -10.03 -2.07 20.11
CA SER A 401 -9.00 -2.07 21.16
C SER A 401 -9.24 -3.20 22.16
N GLY A 402 -8.25 -4.07 22.35
CA GLY A 402 -8.34 -5.28 23.18
C GLY A 402 -9.08 -6.44 22.52
N VAL A 403 -9.54 -6.31 21.28
CA VAL A 403 -10.26 -7.37 20.55
C VAL A 403 -9.27 -8.37 19.96
N SER A 404 -9.59 -9.66 20.04
CA SER A 404 -8.75 -10.75 19.51
C SER A 404 -8.45 -10.60 18.01
N ASP A 405 -7.23 -10.95 17.65
CA ASP A 405 -6.75 -11.12 16.28
C ASP A 405 -7.66 -12.00 15.40
N LEU A 406 -8.31 -13.04 15.95
CA LEU A 406 -9.29 -13.87 15.25
C LEU A 406 -10.55 -13.10 14.84
N ILE A 407 -11.08 -12.26 15.74
CA ILE A 407 -12.24 -11.41 15.42
C ILE A 407 -11.84 -10.36 14.38
N CYS A 408 -10.65 -9.77 14.52
CA CYS A 408 -10.12 -8.82 13.55
C CYS A 408 -9.97 -9.46 12.16
N ALA A 409 -9.50 -10.71 12.10
CA ALA A 409 -9.37 -11.49 10.87
C ALA A 409 -10.73 -11.70 10.19
N ALA A 410 -11.74 -12.17 10.94
CA ALA A 410 -13.09 -12.40 10.42
C ALA A 410 -13.71 -11.10 9.90
N ILE A 411 -13.57 -9.98 10.62
CA ILE A 411 -14.07 -8.67 10.20
C ILE A 411 -13.39 -8.21 8.91
N ALA A 412 -12.05 -8.31 8.84
CA ALA A 412 -11.29 -7.91 7.67
C ALA A 412 -11.72 -8.70 6.43
N ASP A 413 -11.87 -10.02 6.55
CA ASP A 413 -12.33 -10.88 5.48
C ASP A 413 -13.76 -10.54 5.00
N ILE A 414 -14.72 -10.35 5.92
CA ILE A 414 -16.10 -9.99 5.56
C ILE A 414 -16.15 -8.71 4.71
N HIS A 415 -15.36 -7.70 5.08
CA HIS A 415 -15.33 -6.41 4.36
C HIS A 415 -14.51 -6.46 3.09
N HIS A 416 -13.38 -7.18 3.07
CA HIS A 416 -12.56 -7.35 1.87
C HIS A 416 -13.38 -7.97 0.74
N GLN A 417 -14.12 -9.04 1.06
CA GLN A 417 -14.95 -9.75 0.10
C GLN A 417 -16.30 -9.07 -0.18
N GLY A 418 -16.65 -7.99 0.54
CA GLY A 418 -17.93 -7.30 0.42
C GLY A 418 -19.16 -8.16 0.78
N ARG A 419 -19.04 -9.09 1.74
CA ARG A 419 -20.08 -10.08 2.07
C ARG A 419 -21.02 -9.66 3.21
N GLY A 420 -20.69 -8.59 3.91
CA GLY A 420 -21.50 -8.06 5.00
C GLY A 420 -21.45 -6.55 5.06
N THR A 421 -22.56 -5.94 5.50
CA THR A 421 -22.58 -4.51 5.80
C THR A 421 -21.96 -4.24 7.17
N LYS A 422 -21.65 -2.96 7.43
CA LYS A 422 -21.23 -2.52 8.76
C LYS A 422 -22.19 -2.96 9.85
N GLN A 423 -23.50 -2.88 9.59
CA GLN A 423 -24.53 -3.23 10.56
C GLN A 423 -24.57 -4.75 10.81
N ASN A 424 -24.46 -5.58 9.78
CA ASN A 424 -24.44 -7.04 9.95
C ASN A 424 -23.32 -7.49 10.90
N VAL A 425 -22.12 -6.90 10.77
CA VAL A 425 -20.99 -7.19 11.65
C VAL A 425 -21.28 -6.74 13.09
N LYS A 426 -21.87 -5.56 13.30
CA LYS A 426 -22.25 -5.09 14.64
C LYS A 426 -23.27 -6.01 15.31
N ASP A 427 -24.30 -6.42 14.57
CA ASP A 427 -25.33 -7.31 15.07
C ASP A 427 -24.75 -8.67 15.45
N ALA A 428 -23.90 -9.24 14.59
CA ALA A 428 -23.21 -10.51 14.87
C ALA A 428 -22.32 -10.44 16.12
N LEU A 429 -21.56 -9.35 16.29
CA LEU A 429 -20.73 -9.14 17.50
C LEU A 429 -21.56 -8.98 18.78
N ALA A 430 -22.77 -8.44 18.68
CA ALA A 430 -23.68 -8.23 19.82
C ALA A 430 -24.48 -9.49 20.20
N MET A 431 -24.64 -10.45 19.27
CA MET A 431 -25.37 -11.70 19.50
C MET A 431 -24.68 -12.69 20.44
N ALA A 432 -23.40 -12.47 20.77
CA ALA A 432 -22.65 -13.31 21.69
C ALA A 432 -21.62 -12.52 22.49
N ASN A 433 -21.34 -12.96 23.72
CA ASN A 433 -20.35 -12.35 24.62
C ASN A 433 -19.08 -13.19 24.79
N THR A 434 -18.97 -14.33 24.12
CA THR A 434 -17.77 -15.18 24.10
C THR A 434 -17.07 -15.08 22.76
N LEU A 435 -15.74 -15.22 22.74
CA LEU A 435 -14.94 -15.23 21.52
C LEU A 435 -15.47 -16.24 20.49
N LYS A 436 -15.70 -17.49 20.92
CA LYS A 436 -16.25 -18.55 20.06
C LYS A 436 -17.63 -18.18 19.51
N GLY A 437 -18.53 -17.71 20.38
CA GLY A 437 -19.86 -17.31 19.94
C GLY A 437 -19.84 -16.16 18.94
N GLN A 438 -18.97 -15.17 19.13
CA GLN A 438 -18.81 -14.05 18.19
C GLN A 438 -18.25 -14.52 16.84
N LEU A 439 -17.23 -15.39 16.83
CA LEU A 439 -16.70 -15.99 15.60
C LEU A 439 -17.77 -16.80 14.86
N ASP A 440 -18.57 -17.59 15.60
CA ASP A 440 -19.66 -18.37 15.00
C ASP A 440 -20.71 -17.50 14.31
N GLN A 441 -21.02 -16.31 14.85
CA GLN A 441 -21.94 -15.37 14.23
C GLN A 441 -21.32 -14.62 13.05
N LEU A 442 -20.06 -14.19 13.17
CA LEU A 442 -19.34 -13.54 12.07
C LEU A 442 -19.21 -14.46 10.86
N CYS A 443 -18.86 -15.73 11.08
CA CYS A 443 -18.74 -16.74 10.02
C CYS A 443 -20.09 -17.10 9.36
N LYS A 444 -21.23 -16.64 9.86
CA LYS A 444 -22.54 -16.84 9.20
C LYS A 444 -22.94 -15.68 8.29
N ILE A 445 -22.22 -14.55 8.34
CA ILE A 445 -22.55 -13.39 7.53
C ILE A 445 -22.43 -13.73 6.04
N GLY A 446 -23.56 -13.68 5.34
CA GLY A 446 -23.67 -14.00 3.92
C GLY A 446 -24.01 -15.46 3.60
N SER A 447 -24.31 -16.29 4.60
CA SER A 447 -24.55 -17.74 4.41
C SER A 447 -25.73 -18.07 3.49
N GLU A 448 -26.72 -17.19 3.37
CA GLU A 448 -27.86 -17.37 2.45
C GLU A 448 -27.43 -17.42 0.98
N LYS A 449 -26.36 -16.70 0.62
CA LYS A 449 -25.85 -16.59 -0.75
C LYS A 449 -24.52 -17.31 -0.95
N TYR A 450 -23.72 -17.45 0.10
CA TYR A 450 -22.34 -17.94 0.04
C TYR A 450 -22.02 -18.92 1.19
N PRO A 451 -22.73 -20.06 1.31
CA PRO A 451 -22.56 -21.01 2.41
C PRO A 451 -21.17 -21.65 2.43
N GLU A 452 -20.63 -22.03 1.27
CA GLU A 452 -19.30 -22.66 1.17
C GLU A 452 -18.18 -21.71 1.64
N ARG A 453 -18.29 -20.42 1.33
CA ARG A 453 -17.36 -19.40 1.80
C ARG A 453 -17.40 -19.23 3.31
N CYS A 454 -18.61 -19.22 3.88
CA CYS A 454 -18.79 -19.16 5.34
C CYS A 454 -18.10 -20.33 6.05
N LEU A 455 -18.17 -21.53 5.45
CA LEU A 455 -17.42 -22.70 5.90
C LEU A 455 -15.91 -22.50 5.74
N ALA A 456 -15.45 -22.05 4.57
CA ALA A 456 -14.03 -21.80 4.30
C ALA A 456 -13.41 -20.80 5.28
N LEU A 457 -14.10 -19.70 5.58
CA LEU A 457 -13.65 -18.72 6.58
C LEU A 457 -13.52 -19.35 7.97
N ARG A 458 -14.51 -20.15 8.39
CA ARG A 458 -14.45 -20.86 9.68
C ARG A 458 -13.24 -21.78 9.72
N TYR A 459 -13.05 -22.62 8.71
CA TYR A 459 -11.92 -23.54 8.64
C TYR A 459 -10.57 -22.80 8.65
N ALA A 460 -10.44 -21.71 7.90
CA ALA A 460 -9.20 -20.94 7.85
C ALA A 460 -8.86 -20.27 9.20
N LEU A 461 -9.88 -19.79 9.94
CA LEU A 461 -9.69 -19.26 11.29
C LEU A 461 -9.29 -20.33 12.30
N GLU A 462 -9.96 -21.49 12.26
CA GLU A 462 -9.64 -22.64 13.12
C GLU A 462 -8.22 -23.17 12.84
N GLU A 463 -7.82 -23.23 11.57
CA GLU A 463 -6.49 -23.61 11.13
C GLU A 463 -5.43 -22.63 11.67
N ALA A 464 -5.59 -21.34 11.40
CA ALA A 464 -4.65 -20.32 11.84
C ALA A 464 -4.53 -20.26 13.38
N GLN A 465 -5.63 -20.55 14.10
CA GLN A 465 -5.58 -20.69 15.56
C GLN A 465 -4.80 -21.94 15.98
N ARG A 466 -5.07 -23.09 15.35
CA ARG A 466 -4.43 -24.37 15.69
C ARG A 466 -2.93 -24.35 15.43
N GLU A 467 -2.51 -23.77 14.31
CA GLU A 467 -1.10 -23.57 13.95
C GLU A 467 -0.43 -22.45 14.77
N GLY A 468 -1.22 -21.69 15.52
CA GLY A 468 -0.73 -20.68 16.45
C GLY A 468 -0.32 -19.37 15.80
N PHE A 469 -0.76 -19.13 14.56
CA PHE A 469 -0.62 -17.86 13.85
C PHE A 469 -1.60 -16.80 14.36
N LEU A 470 -2.77 -17.22 14.86
CA LEU A 470 -3.78 -16.37 15.49
C LEU A 470 -4.23 -16.94 16.85
N GLY A 471 -5.02 -16.17 17.59
CA GLY A 471 -5.60 -16.54 18.89
C GLY A 471 -4.71 -16.20 20.09
N LYS A 472 -3.61 -15.48 19.87
CA LYS A 472 -2.62 -15.12 20.91
C LYS A 472 -2.54 -13.62 21.15
N GLN A 473 -3.07 -12.81 20.22
CA GLN A 473 -2.89 -11.37 20.23
C GLN A 473 -4.23 -10.62 20.22
N VAL A 474 -4.17 -9.38 20.66
CA VAL A 474 -5.27 -8.42 20.64
C VAL A 474 -4.84 -7.17 19.89
N PHE A 475 -5.78 -6.53 19.21
CA PHE A 475 -5.52 -5.26 18.54
C PHE A 475 -5.40 -4.12 19.57
N ASP A 476 -4.36 -3.31 19.48
CA ASP A 476 -4.15 -2.14 20.32
C ASP A 476 -4.37 -0.87 19.50
N ARG A 477 -5.43 -0.12 19.83
CA ARG A 477 -5.79 1.08 19.06
C ARG A 477 -4.73 2.17 19.16
N ALA A 478 -4.02 2.26 20.28
CA ALA A 478 -3.04 3.33 20.50
C ALA A 478 -1.82 3.19 19.57
N SER A 479 -1.28 1.98 19.44
CA SER A 479 -0.18 1.69 18.51
C SER A 479 -0.65 1.40 17.08
N GLY A 480 -1.91 0.99 16.91
CA GLY A 480 -2.43 0.49 15.63
C GLY A 480 -1.84 -0.87 15.25
N LEU A 481 -1.33 -1.63 16.22
CA LEU A 481 -0.67 -2.92 16.03
C LEU A 481 -1.35 -4.02 16.86
N PHE A 482 -1.00 -5.27 16.58
CA PHE A 482 -1.37 -6.40 17.43
C PHE A 482 -0.32 -6.58 18.54
N ARG A 483 -0.78 -6.94 19.74
CA ARG A 483 0.09 -7.22 20.88
C ARG A 483 -0.35 -8.50 21.61
N PRO A 484 0.55 -9.17 22.35
CA PRO A 484 0.19 -10.33 23.15
C PRO A 484 -0.99 -10.07 24.09
N SER A 485 -1.89 -11.04 24.23
CA SER A 485 -3.09 -10.95 25.06
C SER A 485 -2.81 -10.94 26.57
N SER A 486 -1.59 -11.32 26.99
CA SER A 486 -1.13 -11.28 28.39
C SER A 486 0.31 -10.75 28.49
N GLY A 487 0.63 -10.08 29.60
CA GLY A 487 2.01 -9.67 29.94
C GLY A 487 2.50 -8.32 29.42
N TRP A 488 1.63 -7.48 28.84
CA TRP A 488 2.00 -6.15 28.36
C TRP A 488 1.61 -5.08 29.40
N VAL A 489 2.60 -4.57 30.14
CA VAL A 489 2.42 -3.38 30.99
C VAL A 489 2.48 -2.16 30.06
N ALA A 490 1.39 -1.38 30.03
CA ALA A 490 1.25 -0.17 29.23
C ALA A 490 2.20 0.95 29.68
#